data_AF-A0A0J8RZX7-F1
#
_entry.id   AF-A0A0J8RZX7-F1
#
_cell.length_a   1.000
_cell.length_b   1.000
_cell.length_c   1.000
_cell.angle_alpha   90.00
_cell.angle_beta   90.00
_cell.angle_gamma   90.00
#
_symmetry.space_group_name_H-M   'P 1'
#
loop_
_entity.id
_entity.type
_entity.pdbx_description
1 polymer ?
#
loop_
_entity_poly.entity_id
_entity_poly.type
_entity_poly.pdbx_seq_one_letter_code
_entity_poly.pdbx_strand_id
1 'polypeptide(L)'
;MSASDYTAVRCGMNVTKAIINGTIDAGIGLENVQMVELEEWLASQGRPRDDVQMLRIDELAELGCCCFCSILYIGNESFISQNPDKVRKFMRAVKKATDYVLANPAAAYEEYIDMKPIMATPVNRKIFERSYAYFSRDLKNVARDWEKVTNYGKRLEILDAGFKPNYTNEFLTWDLDAESADPTGDQKRMCALQKQVAREGWI
;
A
#
# COMPACT_ATOMS: atom_id res chain seq x y z
N MET A 1 24.95 -5.86 9.79
CA MET A 1 24.12 -5.92 11.01
C MET A 1 23.58 -7.32 11.17
N SER A 2 23.45 -7.79 12.40
CA SER A 2 22.87 -9.06 12.80
C SER A 2 21.50 -8.86 13.47
N ALA A 3 20.71 -9.92 13.61
CA ALA A 3 19.42 -9.85 14.34
C ALA A 3 19.58 -9.51 15.82
N SER A 4 20.77 -9.67 16.40
CA SER A 4 21.09 -9.25 17.78
C SER A 4 21.50 -7.78 17.90
N ASP A 5 21.65 -7.05 16.79
CA ASP A 5 22.05 -5.63 16.81
C ASP A 5 20.85 -4.69 17.07
N TYR A 6 19.63 -5.22 17.11
CA TYR A 6 18.39 -4.48 17.41
C TYR A 6 17.38 -5.36 18.15
N THR A 7 16.39 -4.73 18.80
CA THR A 7 15.30 -5.47 19.45
C THR A 7 14.02 -5.38 18.60
N ALA A 8 13.55 -6.51 18.09
CA ALA A 8 12.27 -6.57 17.39
C ALA A 8 11.11 -6.55 18.38
N VAL A 9 10.18 -5.60 18.21
CA VAL A 9 8.98 -5.45 19.06
C VAL A 9 7.72 -5.60 18.20
N ARG A 10 6.83 -6.53 18.56
CA ARG A 10 5.57 -6.75 17.85
C ARG A 10 4.52 -5.71 18.27
N CYS A 11 4.21 -4.77 17.38
CA CYS A 11 3.28 -3.66 17.68
C CYS A 11 1.87 -3.81 17.12
N GLY A 12 1.59 -4.85 16.32
CA GLY A 12 0.31 -4.96 15.60
C GLY A 12 0.06 -3.73 14.73
N MET A 13 -1.13 -3.14 14.82
CA MET A 13 -1.50 -1.91 14.08
C MET A 13 -1.05 -0.61 14.78
N ASN A 14 -0.28 -0.68 15.88
CA ASN A 14 0.02 0.48 16.73
C ASN A 14 1.48 0.97 16.61
N VAL A 15 2.13 0.77 15.46
CA VAL A 15 3.55 1.16 15.28
C VAL A 15 3.76 2.65 15.55
N THR A 16 2.94 3.51 14.96
CA THR A 16 3.04 4.97 15.15
C THR A 16 2.78 5.39 16.58
N LYS A 17 1.75 4.82 17.22
CA LYS A 17 1.49 5.02 18.65
C LYS A 17 2.67 4.59 19.52
N ALA A 18 3.33 3.48 19.19
CA ALA A 18 4.48 2.98 19.93
C ALA A 18 5.71 3.90 19.80
N ILE A 19 5.92 4.50 18.62
CA ILE A 19 6.94 5.53 18.38
C ILE A 19 6.63 6.81 19.15
N ILE A 20 5.39 7.30 19.05
CA ILE A 20 4.91 8.51 19.74
C ILE A 20 5.09 8.40 21.26
N ASN A 21 4.81 7.23 21.82
CA ASN A 21 4.95 6.95 23.25
C ASN A 21 6.40 6.69 23.70
N GLY A 22 7.37 6.62 22.77
CA GLY A 22 8.75 6.28 23.07
C GLY A 22 8.98 4.83 23.52
N THR A 23 8.05 3.92 23.21
CA THR A 23 8.19 2.49 23.53
C THR A 23 8.99 1.70 22.50
N ILE A 24 9.16 2.26 21.29
CA ILE A 24 10.08 1.81 20.25
C ILE A 24 10.72 3.03 19.59
N ASP A 25 11.93 2.89 19.08
CA ASP A 25 12.68 4.00 18.47
C ASP A 25 12.34 4.21 16.99
N ALA A 26 11.98 3.13 16.28
CA ALA A 26 11.57 3.11 14.89
C ALA A 26 10.69 1.89 14.60
N GLY A 27 9.99 1.87 13.48
CA GLY A 27 9.13 0.74 13.10
C GLY A 27 8.77 0.69 11.63
N ILE A 28 8.29 -0.48 11.19
CA ILE A 28 7.84 -0.72 9.81
C ILE A 28 6.49 -0.02 9.60
N GLY A 29 6.37 0.71 8.49
CA GLY A 29 5.14 1.38 8.11
C GLY A 29 5.11 1.74 6.63
N LEU A 30 3.96 2.23 6.18
CA LEU A 30 3.72 2.73 4.84
C LEU A 30 3.77 4.26 4.82
N GLU A 31 4.29 4.79 3.72
CA GLU A 31 4.48 6.24 3.52
C GLU A 31 3.14 6.99 3.51
N ASN A 32 2.07 6.38 3.00
CA ASN A 32 0.74 6.96 2.91
C ASN A 32 -0.13 6.77 4.17
N VAL A 33 0.36 6.07 5.20
CA VAL A 33 -0.40 5.82 6.43
C VAL A 33 0.43 6.22 7.65
N GLN A 34 1.42 5.41 8.03
CA GLN A 34 2.16 5.61 9.27
C GLN A 34 3.02 6.88 9.26
N MET A 35 3.61 7.25 8.11
CA MET A 35 4.31 8.53 8.02
C MET A 35 3.35 9.71 8.15
N VAL A 36 2.18 9.66 7.50
CA VAL A 36 1.16 10.72 7.62
C VAL A 36 0.71 10.91 9.07
N GLU A 37 0.47 9.82 9.80
CA GLU A 37 0.12 9.89 11.23
C GLU A 37 1.22 10.56 12.06
N LEU A 38 2.50 10.23 11.81
CA LEU A 38 3.64 10.84 12.50
C LEU A 38 3.85 12.31 12.09
N GLU A 39 3.69 12.64 10.81
CA GLU A 39 3.82 13.99 10.26
C GLU A 39 2.79 14.91 10.94
N GLU A 40 1.53 14.47 11.01
CA GLU A 40 0.47 15.23 11.66
C GLU A 40 0.63 15.28 13.18
N TRP A 41 1.15 14.23 13.81
CA TRP A 41 1.53 14.28 15.22
C TRP A 41 2.61 15.34 15.46
N LEU A 42 3.71 15.36 14.69
CA LEU A 42 4.76 16.37 14.82
C LEU A 42 4.22 17.78 14.63
N ALA A 43 3.40 18.00 13.60
CA ALA A 43 2.79 19.29 13.35
C ALA A 43 1.89 19.75 14.53
N SER A 44 1.17 18.83 15.17
CA SER A 44 0.37 19.14 16.37
C SER A 44 1.21 19.60 17.56
N GLN A 45 2.50 19.23 17.59
CA GLN A 45 3.48 19.64 18.60
C GLN A 45 4.27 20.89 18.17
N GLY A 46 3.92 21.53 17.04
CA GLY A 46 4.67 22.66 16.49
C GLY A 46 6.03 22.26 15.91
N ARG A 47 6.24 20.98 15.59
CA ARG A 47 7.48 20.46 14.99
C ARG A 47 7.35 20.34 13.47
N PRO A 48 8.47 20.41 12.73
CA PRO A 48 8.48 20.20 11.29
C PRO A 48 7.99 18.80 10.91
N ARG A 49 7.19 18.68 9.83
CA ARG A 49 6.71 17.38 9.34
C ARG A 49 7.83 16.54 8.74
N ASP A 50 8.80 17.19 8.14
CA ASP A 50 9.98 16.59 7.51
C ASP A 50 10.99 16.03 8.52
N ASP A 51 10.78 16.19 9.82
CA ASP A 51 11.47 15.40 10.84
C ASP A 51 11.08 13.90 10.76
N VAL A 52 9.93 13.56 10.19
CA VAL A 52 9.56 12.16 9.92
C VAL A 52 10.34 11.64 8.73
N GLN A 53 11.14 10.60 8.95
CA GLN A 53 11.97 9.96 7.95
C GLN A 53 11.65 8.47 7.85
N MET A 54 11.96 7.86 6.70
CA MET A 54 11.82 6.43 6.47
C MET A 54 13.04 5.89 5.75
N LEU A 55 13.61 4.82 6.30
CA LEU A 55 14.55 3.97 5.58
C LEU A 55 13.73 3.01 4.71
N ARG A 56 13.75 3.24 3.40
CA ARG A 56 12.96 2.46 2.44
C ARG A 56 13.47 1.03 2.37
N ILE A 57 12.63 0.06 2.76
CA ILE A 57 13.01 -1.36 2.83
C ILE A 57 13.36 -1.89 1.43
N ASP A 58 12.71 -1.42 0.37
CA ASP A 58 13.04 -1.80 -1.00
C ASP A 58 14.44 -1.34 -1.44
N GLU A 59 14.92 -0.21 -0.92
CA GLU A 59 16.28 0.25 -1.14
C GLU A 59 17.28 -0.57 -0.30
N LEU A 60 16.97 -0.81 0.98
CA LEU A 60 17.78 -1.64 1.87
C LEU A 60 17.94 -3.08 1.37
N ALA A 61 16.90 -3.63 0.73
CA ALA A 61 16.88 -4.99 0.20
C ALA A 61 17.27 -5.09 -1.29
N GLU A 62 17.56 -3.95 -1.93
CA GLU A 62 17.95 -3.83 -3.35
C GLU A 62 16.92 -4.41 -4.33
N LEU A 63 15.63 -4.19 -4.07
CA LEU A 63 14.50 -4.73 -4.86
C LEU A 63 14.06 -3.80 -6.01
N GLY A 64 14.44 -2.53 -5.92
CA GLY A 64 14.12 -1.46 -6.88
C GLY A 64 12.72 -0.83 -6.72
N CYS A 65 11.78 -1.50 -6.04
CA CYS A 65 10.48 -0.94 -5.66
C CYS A 65 9.87 -1.69 -4.45
N CYS A 66 8.88 -1.09 -3.78
CA CYS A 66 8.10 -1.69 -2.68
C CYS A 66 7.08 -2.73 -3.20
N CYS A 67 7.45 -3.59 -4.15
CA CYS A 67 6.52 -4.55 -4.77
C CYS A 67 5.92 -5.55 -3.76
N PHE A 68 6.66 -5.88 -2.69
CA PHE A 68 6.20 -6.75 -1.61
C PHE A 68 5.14 -6.08 -0.70
N CYS A 69 4.90 -4.78 -0.88
CA CYS A 69 4.00 -3.96 -0.07
C CYS A 69 2.58 -3.86 -0.66
N SER A 70 2.36 -4.37 -1.88
CA SER A 70 1.07 -4.30 -2.57
C SER A 70 -0.04 -4.98 -1.77
N ILE A 71 -1.15 -4.25 -1.58
CA ILE A 71 -2.34 -4.77 -0.91
C ILE A 71 -3.22 -5.46 -1.97
N LEU A 72 -3.57 -6.72 -1.73
CA LEU A 72 -4.21 -7.60 -2.72
C LEU A 72 -5.61 -8.05 -2.27
N TYR A 73 -6.51 -8.24 -3.24
CA TYR A 73 -7.71 -9.04 -3.03
C TYR A 73 -7.35 -10.52 -3.09
N ILE A 74 -7.69 -11.25 -2.03
CA ILE A 74 -7.42 -12.69 -1.92
C ILE A 74 -8.72 -13.46 -1.70
N GLY A 75 -8.75 -14.71 -2.15
CA GLY A 75 -9.87 -15.61 -1.93
C GLY A 75 -9.38 -17.03 -1.72
N ASN A 76 -10.13 -17.81 -0.95
CA ASN A 76 -9.84 -19.23 -0.76
C ASN A 76 -10.04 -20.00 -2.08
N GLU A 77 -9.11 -20.90 -2.40
CA GLU A 77 -9.11 -21.65 -3.66
C GLU A 77 -10.37 -22.51 -3.87
N SER A 78 -10.85 -23.19 -2.82
CA SER A 78 -12.11 -23.95 -2.89
C SER A 78 -13.31 -23.05 -3.13
N PHE A 79 -13.35 -21.88 -2.49
CA PHE A 79 -14.41 -20.90 -2.75
C PHE A 79 -14.39 -20.40 -4.19
N ILE A 80 -13.22 -20.03 -4.70
CA ILE A 80 -13.04 -19.50 -6.06
C ILE A 80 -13.45 -20.55 -7.10
N SER A 81 -12.96 -21.78 -6.98
CA SER A 81 -13.26 -22.86 -7.92
C SER A 81 -14.75 -23.26 -7.92
N GLN A 82 -15.41 -23.21 -6.76
CA GLN A 82 -16.84 -23.54 -6.64
C GLN A 82 -17.77 -22.36 -6.97
N ASN A 83 -17.29 -21.12 -6.95
CA ASN A 83 -18.10 -19.91 -7.14
C ASN A 83 -17.51 -18.92 -8.16
N PRO A 84 -17.02 -19.36 -9.35
CA PRO A 84 -16.27 -18.50 -10.26
C PRO A 84 -17.09 -17.29 -10.73
N ASP A 85 -18.39 -17.45 -10.99
CA ASP A 85 -19.26 -16.34 -11.40
C ASP A 85 -19.48 -15.31 -10.29
N LYS A 86 -19.50 -15.76 -9.02
CA LYS A 86 -19.60 -14.85 -7.87
C LYS A 86 -18.32 -14.03 -7.74
N VAL A 87 -17.16 -14.66 -7.94
CA VAL A 87 -15.86 -13.98 -7.94
C VAL A 87 -15.80 -12.94 -9.07
N ARG A 88 -16.19 -13.28 -10.30
CA ARG A 88 -16.25 -12.31 -11.42
C ARG A 88 -17.17 -11.12 -11.12
N LYS A 89 -18.35 -11.38 -10.57
CA LYS A 89 -19.30 -10.32 -10.19
C LYS A 89 -18.75 -9.43 -9.07
N PHE A 90 -18.08 -10.03 -8.08
CA PHE A 90 -17.40 -9.29 -7.02
C PHE A 90 -16.31 -8.38 -7.60
N MET A 91 -15.41 -8.91 -8.43
CA MET A 91 -14.33 -8.13 -9.04
C MET A 91 -14.87 -7.00 -9.94
N ARG A 92 -15.98 -7.24 -10.66
CA ARG A 92 -16.67 -6.17 -11.43
C ARG A 92 -17.24 -5.08 -10.53
N ALA A 93 -17.81 -5.42 -9.39
CA ALA A 93 -18.30 -4.44 -8.43
C ALA A 93 -17.15 -3.61 -7.84
N VAL A 94 -16.04 -4.25 -7.49
CA VAL A 94 -14.80 -3.56 -7.06
C VAL A 94 -14.32 -2.61 -8.15
N LYS A 95 -14.20 -3.08 -9.39
CA LYS A 95 -13.77 -2.23 -10.52
C LYS A 95 -14.66 -1.01 -10.70
N LYS A 96 -15.99 -1.18 -10.65
CA LYS A 96 -16.94 -0.07 -10.76
C LYS A 96 -16.77 0.94 -9.62
N ALA A 97 -16.53 0.46 -8.39
CA ALA A 97 -16.26 1.34 -7.25
C ALA A 97 -14.91 2.06 -7.40
N THR A 98 -13.86 1.36 -7.81
CA THR A 98 -12.54 1.94 -8.10
C THR A 98 -12.64 3.02 -9.17
N ASP A 99 -13.34 2.77 -10.27
CA ASP A 99 -13.57 3.77 -11.33
C ASP A 99 -14.29 5.00 -10.81
N TYR A 100 -15.30 4.80 -9.95
CA TYR A 100 -16.01 5.92 -9.32
C TYR A 100 -15.09 6.74 -8.40
N VAL A 101 -14.29 6.07 -7.55
CA VAL A 101 -13.32 6.72 -6.66
C VAL A 101 -12.29 7.50 -7.48
N LEU A 102 -11.74 6.93 -8.54
CA LEU A 102 -10.73 7.59 -9.37
C LEU A 102 -11.33 8.75 -10.20
N ALA A 103 -12.61 8.70 -10.55
CA ALA A 103 -13.26 9.80 -11.27
C ALA A 103 -13.79 10.89 -10.35
N ASN A 104 -14.19 10.56 -9.12
CA ASN A 104 -14.88 11.46 -8.18
C ASN A 104 -14.34 11.32 -6.74
N PRO A 105 -13.03 11.49 -6.50
CA PRO A 105 -12.43 11.05 -5.23
C PRO A 105 -12.94 11.84 -4.01
N ALA A 106 -13.32 13.11 -4.14
CA ALA A 106 -13.92 13.88 -3.03
C ALA A 106 -15.31 13.34 -2.67
N ALA A 107 -16.19 13.22 -3.67
CA ALA A 107 -17.55 12.73 -3.45
C ALA A 107 -17.54 11.30 -2.87
N ALA A 108 -16.70 10.43 -3.44
CA ALA A 108 -16.53 9.06 -2.94
C ALA A 108 -16.00 9.02 -1.50
N TYR A 109 -15.13 9.96 -1.10
CA TYR A 109 -14.64 10.04 0.28
C TYR A 109 -15.70 10.53 1.25
N GLU A 110 -16.53 11.51 0.87
CA GLU A 110 -17.67 11.95 1.70
C GLU A 110 -18.69 10.81 1.88
N GLU A 111 -19.01 10.07 0.81
CA GLU A 111 -19.86 8.87 0.91
C GLU A 111 -19.25 7.81 1.84
N TYR A 112 -17.91 7.66 1.84
CA TYR A 112 -17.24 6.75 2.75
C TYR A 112 -17.31 7.23 4.20
N ILE A 113 -17.21 8.54 4.45
CA ILE A 113 -17.40 9.13 5.79
C ILE A 113 -18.81 8.86 6.30
N ASP A 114 -19.83 9.02 5.46
CA ASP A 114 -21.23 8.76 5.85
C ASP A 114 -21.43 7.32 6.34
N MET A 115 -20.77 6.35 5.68
CA MET A 115 -20.79 4.95 6.12
C MET A 115 -19.88 4.70 7.33
N LYS A 116 -18.71 5.35 7.37
CA LYS A 116 -17.66 5.12 8.37
C LYS A 116 -17.16 6.45 8.96
N PRO A 117 -17.87 7.04 9.94
CA PRO A 117 -17.58 8.40 10.43
C PRO A 117 -16.16 8.64 10.98
N ILE A 118 -15.44 7.60 11.40
CA ILE A 118 -14.04 7.74 11.82
C ILE A 118 -13.12 8.26 10.71
N MET A 119 -13.52 8.09 9.43
CA MET A 119 -12.77 8.61 8.29
C MET A 119 -12.87 10.15 8.17
N ALA A 120 -13.78 10.80 8.91
CA ALA A 120 -13.93 12.26 8.87
C ALA A 120 -12.76 13.03 9.51
N THR A 121 -11.83 12.35 10.19
CA THR A 121 -10.70 13.03 10.83
C THR A 121 -9.77 13.66 9.80
N PRO A 122 -9.13 14.81 10.12
CA PRO A 122 -8.15 15.44 9.22
C PRO A 122 -7.00 14.50 8.82
N VAL A 123 -6.54 13.65 9.75
CA VAL A 123 -5.47 12.67 9.49
C VAL A 123 -5.92 11.61 8.49
N ASN A 124 -7.11 11.04 8.66
CA ASN A 124 -7.64 10.04 7.72
C ASN A 124 -7.86 10.62 6.32
N ARG A 125 -8.28 11.89 6.22
CA ARG A 125 -8.38 12.57 4.93
C ARG A 125 -7.02 12.68 4.24
N LYS A 126 -5.97 13.11 4.96
CA LYS A 126 -4.61 13.16 4.42
C LYS A 126 -4.07 11.78 4.03
N ILE A 127 -4.40 10.74 4.80
CA ILE A 127 -4.07 9.35 4.45
C ILE A 127 -4.73 8.97 3.13
N PHE A 128 -6.01 9.32 2.93
CA PHE A 128 -6.71 9.08 1.67
C PHE A 128 -6.06 9.82 0.50
N GLU A 129 -5.75 11.10 0.65
CA GLU A 129 -5.05 11.91 -0.36
C GLU A 129 -3.69 11.30 -0.73
N ARG A 130 -2.89 10.88 0.26
CA ARG A 130 -1.59 10.22 0.05
C ARG A 130 -1.72 8.80 -0.50
N SER A 131 -2.86 8.15 -0.32
CA SER A 131 -3.15 6.81 -0.84
C SER A 131 -3.66 6.82 -2.27
N TYR A 132 -4.24 7.95 -2.70
CA TYR A 132 -4.95 8.05 -3.98
C TYR A 132 -4.10 7.63 -5.19
N ALA A 133 -2.84 8.09 -5.24
CA ALA A 133 -1.91 7.77 -6.32
C ALA A 133 -1.53 6.28 -6.41
N TYR A 134 -1.79 5.49 -5.36
CA TYR A 134 -1.45 4.07 -5.30
C TYR A 134 -2.61 3.14 -5.65
N PHE A 135 -3.83 3.65 -5.88
CA PHE A 135 -4.94 2.80 -6.30
C PHE A 135 -4.62 2.12 -7.64
N SER A 136 -4.72 0.80 -7.67
CA SER A 136 -4.63 0.03 -8.93
C SER A 136 -5.89 0.28 -9.77
N ARG A 137 -5.71 0.94 -10.91
CA ARG A 137 -6.81 1.33 -11.82
C ARG A 137 -7.51 0.13 -12.45
N ASP A 138 -6.74 -0.88 -12.84
CA ASP A 138 -7.22 -2.06 -13.55
C ASP A 138 -7.29 -3.32 -12.66
N LEU A 139 -6.88 -3.23 -11.38
CA LEU A 139 -6.84 -4.31 -10.40
C LEU A 139 -5.95 -5.51 -10.80
N LYS A 140 -5.09 -5.31 -11.81
CA LYS A 140 -4.26 -6.37 -12.36
C LYS A 140 -3.15 -6.78 -11.40
N ASN A 141 -2.95 -8.09 -11.26
CA ASN A 141 -1.71 -8.62 -10.71
C ASN A 141 -0.56 -8.42 -11.71
N VAL A 142 0.50 -7.73 -11.29
CA VAL A 142 1.68 -7.44 -12.09
C VAL A 142 2.66 -8.61 -12.02
N ALA A 143 2.83 -9.34 -13.12
CA ALA A 143 3.61 -10.58 -13.16
C ALA A 143 5.07 -10.41 -12.72
N ARG A 144 5.72 -9.34 -13.20
CA ARG A 144 7.09 -8.96 -12.82
C ARG A 144 7.25 -8.80 -11.31
N ASP A 145 6.26 -8.16 -10.67
CA ASP A 145 6.32 -7.88 -9.24
C ASP A 145 6.14 -9.17 -8.43
N TRP A 146 5.22 -10.05 -8.86
CA TRP A 146 5.06 -11.38 -8.28
C TRP A 146 6.32 -12.24 -8.39
N GLU A 147 7.03 -12.20 -9.52
CA GLU A 147 8.30 -12.90 -9.70
C GLU A 147 9.36 -12.38 -8.72
N LYS A 148 9.53 -11.05 -8.64
CA LYS A 148 10.48 -10.41 -7.71
C LYS A 148 10.17 -10.76 -6.26
N VAL A 149 8.92 -10.64 -5.83
CA VAL A 149 8.50 -10.91 -4.45
C VAL A 149 8.63 -12.39 -4.11
N THR A 150 8.35 -13.29 -5.06
CA THR A 150 8.56 -14.73 -4.87
C THR A 150 10.03 -15.05 -4.66
N ASN A 151 10.92 -14.48 -5.46
CA ASN A 151 12.37 -14.65 -5.30
C ASN A 151 12.87 -14.03 -3.99
N TYR A 152 12.31 -12.89 -3.59
CA TYR A 152 12.63 -12.27 -2.31
C TYR A 152 12.17 -13.14 -1.13
N GLY A 153 10.97 -13.71 -1.18
CA GLY A 153 10.50 -14.65 -0.15
C GLY A 153 11.35 -15.92 -0.05
N LYS A 154 11.87 -16.42 -1.18
CA LYS A 154 12.86 -17.51 -1.18
C LYS A 154 14.18 -17.10 -0.54
N ARG A 155 14.69 -15.91 -0.84
CA ARG A 155 15.89 -15.32 -0.20
C ARG A 155 15.72 -15.16 1.31
N LEU A 156 14.50 -14.85 1.77
CA LEU A 156 14.15 -14.74 3.18
C LEU A 156 13.86 -16.08 3.86
N GLU A 157 13.96 -17.20 3.12
CA GLU A 157 13.68 -18.55 3.61
C GLU A 157 12.24 -18.75 4.14
N ILE A 158 11.30 -17.92 3.70
CA ILE A 158 9.87 -18.04 4.04
C ILE A 158 9.05 -18.70 2.93
N LEU A 159 9.66 -18.92 1.75
CA LEU A 159 9.07 -19.66 0.64
C LEU A 159 10.04 -20.76 0.19
N ASP A 160 9.50 -21.94 -0.07
CA ASP A 160 10.28 -23.06 -0.62
C ASP A 160 10.81 -22.76 -2.03
N ALA A 161 11.92 -23.42 -2.40
CA ALA A 161 12.52 -23.26 -3.72
C ALA A 161 11.54 -23.53 -4.88
N GLY A 162 10.64 -24.50 -4.70
CA GLY A 162 9.61 -24.89 -5.66
C GLY A 162 8.34 -24.03 -5.64
N PHE A 163 8.24 -23.03 -4.76
CA PHE A 163 7.06 -22.19 -4.65
C PHE A 163 6.77 -21.46 -5.97
N LYS A 164 5.50 -21.48 -6.36
CA LYS A 164 4.96 -20.77 -7.53
C LYS A 164 4.07 -19.63 -7.06
N PRO A 165 4.13 -18.44 -7.69
CA PRO A 165 3.24 -17.33 -7.38
C PRO A 165 1.77 -17.76 -7.41
N ASN A 166 1.02 -17.40 -6.37
CA ASN A 166 -0.36 -17.82 -6.16
C ASN A 166 -1.35 -16.67 -6.47
N TYR A 167 -1.34 -16.21 -7.73
CA TYR A 167 -2.23 -15.17 -8.23
C TYR A 167 -2.91 -15.58 -9.54
N THR A 168 -4.00 -14.90 -9.89
CA THR A 168 -4.64 -15.03 -11.19
C THR A 168 -5.34 -13.74 -11.59
N ASN A 169 -5.37 -13.46 -12.90
CA ASN A 169 -6.14 -12.35 -13.49
C ASN A 169 -7.38 -12.85 -14.25
N GLU A 170 -7.68 -14.15 -14.25
CA GLU A 170 -8.76 -14.77 -15.02
C GLU A 170 -10.18 -14.26 -14.67
N PHE A 171 -10.32 -13.64 -13.50
CA PHE A 171 -11.59 -13.08 -13.03
C PHE A 171 -11.76 -11.59 -13.34
N LEU A 172 -10.75 -10.95 -13.95
CA LEU A 172 -10.83 -9.57 -14.43
C LEU A 172 -11.37 -9.59 -15.87
N THR A 173 -12.49 -8.92 -16.12
CA THR A 173 -13.23 -9.01 -17.40
C THR A 173 -13.24 -7.70 -18.19
N TRP A 174 -12.22 -6.87 -18.01
CA TRP A 174 -12.03 -5.58 -18.68
C TRP A 174 -10.61 -5.50 -19.22
N ASP A 175 -10.36 -4.51 -20.07
CA ASP A 175 -9.03 -4.29 -20.64
C ASP A 175 -8.04 -3.91 -19.54
N LEU A 176 -6.92 -4.63 -19.50
CA LEU A 176 -5.86 -4.41 -18.52
C LEU A 176 -4.81 -3.48 -19.09
N ASP A 177 -4.23 -2.65 -18.22
CA ASP A 177 -3.17 -1.73 -18.61
C ASP A 177 -1.93 -2.51 -19.05
N ALA A 178 -1.21 -1.94 -20.01
CA ALA A 178 0.07 -2.49 -20.48
C ALA A 178 1.07 -2.55 -19.31
N GLU A 179 2.03 -3.49 -19.42
CA GLU A 179 3.15 -3.50 -18.48
C GLU A 179 3.92 -2.18 -18.55
N SER A 180 4.40 -1.71 -17.40
CA SER A 180 5.27 -0.53 -17.36
C SER A 180 6.57 -0.79 -18.12
N ALA A 181 6.89 0.13 -19.04
CA ALA A 181 8.13 0.12 -19.82
C ALA A 181 9.34 0.63 -19.03
N ASP A 182 9.13 1.46 -18.00
CA ASP A 182 10.20 1.99 -17.13
C ASP A 182 9.74 2.03 -15.66
N PRO A 183 9.77 0.86 -14.98
CA PRO A 183 9.23 0.74 -13.62
C PRO A 183 10.03 1.56 -12.61
N THR A 184 11.34 1.72 -12.84
CA THR A 184 12.22 2.55 -12.01
C THR A 184 11.87 4.02 -12.18
N GLY A 185 11.62 4.48 -13.40
CA GLY A 185 11.13 5.82 -13.67
C GLY A 185 9.77 6.08 -13.04
N ASP A 186 8.85 5.12 -13.08
CA ASP A 186 7.55 5.22 -12.41
C ASP A 186 7.70 5.42 -10.90
N GLN A 187 8.59 4.67 -10.25
CA GLN A 187 8.87 4.85 -8.82
C GLN A 187 9.44 6.23 -8.50
N LYS A 188 10.35 6.74 -9.33
CA LYS A 188 10.90 8.10 -9.16
C LYS A 188 9.81 9.17 -9.29
N ARG A 189 8.93 9.02 -10.29
CA ARG A 189 7.76 9.91 -10.48
C ARG A 189 6.82 9.83 -9.28
N MET A 190 6.55 8.63 -8.77
CA MET A 190 5.72 8.43 -7.59
C MET A 190 6.32 9.09 -6.36
N CYS A 191 7.62 8.94 -6.10
CA CYS A 191 8.29 9.60 -4.98
C CYS A 191 8.23 11.14 -5.08
N ALA A 192 8.35 11.69 -6.28
CA ALA A 192 8.21 13.12 -6.51
C ALA A 192 6.76 13.60 -6.26
N LEU A 193 5.78 12.86 -6.77
CA LEU A 193 4.36 13.14 -6.57
C LEU A 193 4.00 13.12 -5.07
N GLN A 194 4.43 12.11 -4.32
CA GLN A 194 4.11 12.03 -2.89
C GLN A 194 4.70 13.18 -2.08
N LYS A 195 5.90 13.66 -2.43
CA LYS A 195 6.47 14.88 -1.82
C LYS A 195 5.65 16.12 -2.12
N GLN A 196 5.06 16.20 -3.31
CA GLN A 196 4.18 17.29 -3.69
C GLN A 196 2.85 17.19 -2.91
N VAL A 197 2.21 16.03 -2.91
CA VAL A 197 0.94 15.78 -2.19
C VAL A 197 1.09 16.04 -0.70
N ALA A 198 2.22 15.67 -0.08
CA ALA A 198 2.48 15.97 1.32
C ALA A 198 2.51 17.47 1.66
N ARG A 199 2.82 18.34 0.68
CA ARG A 199 2.87 19.80 0.85
C ARG A 199 1.58 20.50 0.45
N GLU A 200 0.98 20.04 -0.64
CA GLU A 200 -0.11 20.75 -1.33
C GLU A 200 -1.49 20.11 -1.09
N GLY A 201 -1.54 18.89 -0.53
CA GLY A 201 -2.75 18.05 -0.53
C GLY A 201 -2.91 17.32 -1.86
N TRP A 202 -4.04 16.64 -2.06
CA TRP A 202 -4.33 15.95 -3.33
C TRP A 202 -4.33 16.91 -4.55
N ILE A 203 -3.95 16.38 -5.71
CA ILE A 203 -3.90 17.07 -7.01
C ILE A 203 -4.67 16.24 -8.02
#